data_AF-A0A4R0QYA9-F1
#
_entry.id   AF-A0A4R0QYA9-F1
#
_cell.length_a   1.000
_cell.length_b   1.000
_cell.length_c   1.000
_cell.angle_alpha   90.00
_cell.angle_beta   90.00
_cell.angle_gamma   90.00
#
_symmetry.space_group_name_H-M   'P 1'
#
loop_
_entity.id
_entity.type
_entity.pdbx_description
1 polymer ?
#
loop_
_entity_poly.entity_id
_entity_poly.type
_entity_poly.pdbx_seq_one_letter_code
_entity_poly.pdbx_strand_id
1 'polypeptide(L)' 'MGEARRRASQGLPPRQPRANPADQERVAPWLPLTKQQTNQFVSITTRGAWIGIGALVVFWVVVRFIGPAAGWWTLADMP' A
#
# COMPACT_ATOMS: atom_id res chain seq x y z
N MET A 1 -8.32 -30.25 -17.01
CA MET A 1 -8.22 -30.26 -15.53
C MET A 1 -6.77 -30.01 -15.15
N GLY A 2 -6.46 -28.78 -14.74
CA GLY A 2 -5.11 -28.19 -14.79
C GLY A 2 -4.06 -28.79 -13.86
N GLU A 3 -2.81 -28.55 -14.20
CA GLU A 3 -1.59 -28.86 -13.43
C GLU A 3 -1.65 -28.44 -11.95
N ALA A 4 -2.40 -27.37 -11.64
CA ALA A 4 -2.67 -26.94 -10.27
C ALA A 4 -3.42 -28.03 -9.47
N ARG A 5 -4.44 -28.66 -10.09
CA ARG A 5 -5.20 -29.75 -9.47
C ARG A 5 -4.36 -31.03 -9.35
N ARG A 6 -3.45 -31.29 -10.30
CA ARG A 6 -2.51 -32.42 -10.25
C ARG A 6 -1.49 -32.30 -9.11
N ARG A 7 -0.98 -31.10 -8.84
CA ARG A 7 -0.06 -30.87 -7.72
C ARG A 7 -0.76 -30.88 -6.36
N ALA A 8 -1.99 -30.35 -6.30
CA ALA A 8 -2.82 -30.46 -5.11
C ALA A 8 -3.11 -31.91 -4.73
N SER A 9 -3.40 -32.79 -5.71
CA SER A 9 -3.57 -34.23 -5.45
C SER A 9 -2.29 -34.96 -5.06
N GLN A 10 -1.12 -34.37 -5.33
CA GLN A 10 0.20 -34.93 -5.00
C GLN A 10 0.78 -34.35 -3.70
N GLY A 11 0.03 -33.51 -2.97
CA GLY A 11 0.51 -32.84 -1.75
C GLY A 11 1.68 -31.87 -1.99
N LEU A 12 1.95 -31.52 -3.26
CA LEU A 12 3.06 -30.66 -3.63
C LEU A 12 2.67 -29.19 -3.42
N PRO A 13 3.55 -28.36 -2.82
CA PRO A 13 3.29 -26.95 -2.66
C PRO A 13 3.07 -26.25 -4.02
N PRO A 14 2.31 -25.15 -4.04
CA PRO A 14 2.12 -24.32 -5.24
C PRO A 14 3.46 -23.89 -5.84
N ARG A 15 3.52 -23.62 -7.15
CA ARG A 15 4.76 -23.08 -7.73
C ARG A 15 4.97 -21.72 -7.08
N GLN A 16 6.10 -21.54 -6.42
CA GLN A 16 6.53 -20.20 -6.07
C GLN A 16 6.88 -19.48 -7.39
N PRO A 17 6.44 -18.22 -7.57
CA PRO A 17 6.93 -17.39 -8.65
C PRO A 17 8.46 -17.34 -8.56
N ARG A 18 9.17 -17.69 -9.64
CA ARG A 18 10.62 -17.51 -9.67
C ARG A 18 10.89 -16.00 -9.73
N ALA A 19 11.84 -15.52 -8.93
CA ALA A 19 12.31 -14.14 -9.02
C ALA A 19 12.73 -13.83 -10.46
N ASN A 20 12.21 -12.75 -11.03
CA ASN A 20 12.53 -12.39 -12.41
C ASN A 20 13.95 -11.79 -12.43
N PRO A 21 14.88 -12.23 -13.29
CA PRO A 21 16.24 -11.68 -13.34
C PRO A 21 16.27 -10.15 -13.54
N ALA A 22 15.25 -9.59 -14.18
CA ALA A 22 15.07 -8.15 -14.38
C ALA A 22 14.86 -7.36 -13.06
N ASP A 23 14.40 -8.01 -11.98
CA ASP A 23 14.20 -7.37 -10.68
C ASP A 23 15.53 -7.11 -9.95
N GLN A 24 16.57 -7.90 -10.28
CA GLN A 24 17.93 -7.75 -9.77
C GLN A 24 18.76 -6.73 -10.56
N GLU A 25 18.21 -6.20 -11.66
CA GLU A 25 18.89 -5.21 -12.47
C GLU A 25 19.01 -3.90 -11.69
N ARG A 26 20.24 -3.34 -11.69
CA ARG A 26 20.51 -2.07 -11.02
C ARG A 26 19.80 -0.95 -11.76
N VAL A 27 19.28 0.02 -11.01
CA VAL A 27 18.62 1.21 -11.60
C VAL A 27 19.63 2.04 -12.40
N ALA A 28 20.87 2.13 -11.90
CA ALA A 28 22.00 2.69 -12.61
C ALA A 28 23.28 1.93 -12.25
N PRO A 29 24.24 1.76 -13.18
CA PRO A 29 25.43 0.93 -12.96
C PRO A 29 26.36 1.46 -11.85
N TRP A 30 26.33 2.77 -11.58
CA TRP A 30 27.14 3.44 -10.55
C TRP A 30 26.48 3.47 -9.17
N LEU A 31 25.21 3.06 -9.05
CA LEU A 31 24.44 3.15 -7.82
C LEU A 31 24.09 1.74 -7.31
N PRO A 32 24.41 1.38 -6.05
CA PRO A 32 24.15 0.06 -5.50
C PRO A 32 22.66 -0.10 -5.09
N LEU A 33 21.74 0.26 -5.98
CA LEU A 33 20.29 0.16 -5.79
C LEU A 33 19.68 -0.65 -6.93
N THR A 34 18.96 -1.70 -6.56
CA THR A 34 18.22 -2.57 -7.49
C THR A 34 16.86 -1.99 -7.82
N LYS A 35 16.33 -2.26 -9.01
CA LYS A 35 14.96 -1.85 -9.40
C LYS A 35 13.91 -2.34 -8.40
N GLN A 36 14.11 -3.54 -7.86
CA GLN A 36 13.24 -4.10 -6.83
C GLN A 36 13.19 -3.23 -5.56
N GLN A 37 14.33 -2.75 -5.07
CA GLN A 37 14.37 -1.89 -3.87
C GLN A 37 13.65 -0.56 -4.08
N THR A 38 13.85 0.07 -5.24
CA THR A 38 13.14 1.31 -5.57
C THR A 38 11.64 1.09 -5.69
N ASN A 39 11.20 0.04 -6.39
CA ASN A 39 9.78 -0.28 -6.52
C ASN A 39 9.12 -0.58 -5.17
N GLN A 40 9.81 -1.32 -4.29
CA GLN A 40 9.32 -1.57 -2.94
C GLN A 40 9.18 -0.27 -2.13
N PHE A 41 10.17 0.62 -2.20
CA PHE A 41 10.12 1.92 -1.53
C PHE A 41 8.96 2.78 -2.02
N VAL A 42 8.80 2.92 -3.34
CA VAL A 42 7.70 3.70 -3.95
C VAL A 42 6.34 3.08 -3.60
N SER A 43 6.23 1.75 -3.60
CA SER A 43 5.01 1.05 -3.22
C SER A 43 4.60 1.35 -1.78
N ILE A 44 5.54 1.25 -0.83
CA ILE A 44 5.29 1.51 0.59
C ILE A 44 4.92 2.98 0.82
N THR A 45 5.69 3.91 0.24
CA THR A 45 5.45 5.36 0.42
C THR A 45 4.14 5.79 -0.22
N THR A 46 3.81 5.28 -1.42
CA THR A 46 2.53 5.55 -2.09
C THR A 46 1.36 5.04 -1.25
N ARG A 47 1.46 3.81 -0.73
CA ARG A 47 0.43 3.26 0.16
C ARG A 47 0.29 4.08 1.44
N GLY A 48 1.41 4.52 2.03
CA GLY A 48 1.43 5.42 3.18
C GLY A 48 0.77 6.77 2.88
N ALA A 49 1.01 7.35 1.71
CA ALA A 49 0.40 8.61 1.28
C ALA A 49 -1.13 8.50 1.20
N TRP A 50 -1.65 7.40 0.65
CA TRP A 50 -3.10 7.14 0.63
C TRP A 50 -3.70 7.01 2.03
N ILE A 51 -2.99 6.37 2.97
CA ILE A 51 -3.41 6.31 4.38
C ILE A 51 -3.43 7.72 4.99
N GLY A 52 -2.40 8.54 4.74
CA GLY A 52 -2.34 9.92 5.22
C GLY A 52 -3.46 10.80 4.68
N ILE A 53 -3.76 10.70 3.38
CA ILE A 53 -4.89 11.41 2.76
C ILE A 53 -6.21 10.96 3.39
N GLY A 54 -6.42 9.64 3.53
CA GLY A 54 -7.62 9.10 4.17
C GLY A 54 -7.77 9.59 5.62
N ALA A 55 -6.69 9.56 6.40
CA ALA A 55 -6.68 10.05 7.78
C ALA A 55 -7.00 11.55 7.86
N LEU A 56 -6.46 12.36 6.94
CA LEU A 56 -6.74 13.79 6.88
C LEU A 56 -8.21 14.07 6.58
N VAL A 57 -8.81 13.33 5.62
CA VAL A 57 -10.24 13.46 5.30
C VAL A 57 -11.10 13.05 6.50
N VAL A 58 -10.79 11.92 7.14
CA VAL A 58 -11.52 11.48 8.34
C VAL A 58 -11.39 12.51 9.46
N PHE A 59 -10.19 13.01 9.73
CA PHE A 59 -9.96 14.05 10.71
C PHE A 59 -10.77 15.31 10.40
N TRP A 60 -10.76 15.77 9.15
CA TRP A 60 -11.56 16.91 8.70
C TRP A 60 -13.06 16.69 8.95
N VAL A 61 -13.59 15.50 8.63
CA VAL A 61 -15.00 15.17 8.89
C VAL A 61 -15.32 15.17 10.38
N VAL A 62 -14.44 14.56 11.20
CA VAL A 62 -14.60 14.53 12.66
C VAL A 62 -14.65 15.95 13.22
N VAL A 63 -13.69 16.80 12.81
CA VAL A 63 -13.60 18.20 13.25
C VAL A 63 -14.81 19.01 12.83
N ARG A 64 -15.26 18.84 11.58
CA ARG A 64 -16.27 19.72 10.98
C ARG A 64 -17.71 19.30 11.23
N PHE A 65 -17.97 18.01 11.43
CA PHE A 65 -19.32 17.47 11.58
C PHE A 65 -19.54 16.76 12.91
N ILE A 66 -18.67 15.81 13.26
CA ILE A 66 -18.90 14.96 14.45
C ILE A 66 -18.76 15.79 15.74
N GLY A 67 -17.71 16.59 15.86
CA GLY A 67 -17.51 17.46 17.02
C GLY A 67 -18.66 18.41 17.27
N PRO A 68 -19.10 19.20 16.27
CA PRO A 68 -20.26 20.07 16.41
C PRO A 68 -21.57 19.31 16.69
N ALA A 69 -21.83 18.19 16.00
CA ALA A 69 -23.04 17.41 16.21
C ALA A 69 -23.09 16.72 17.59
N ALA A 70 -21.93 16.34 18.14
CA ALA A 70 -21.79 15.80 19.48
C ALA A 70 -21.75 16.89 20.57
N GLY A 71 -21.72 18.18 20.19
CA GLY A 71 -21.67 19.30 21.12
C GLY A 71 -20.31 19.53 21.80
N TRP A 72 -19.22 18.97 21.26
CA TRP A 72 -17.88 19.12 21.85
C TRP A 72 -17.27 20.52 21.61
N TRP A 73 -17.56 21.12 20.46
CA TRP A 73 -17.17 22.50 20.15
C TRP A 73 -18.10 23.09 19.09
N THR A 74 -18.12 24.43 19.03
CA THR A 74 -18.76 25.18 17.96
C THR A 74 -17.71 25.75 17.03
N LEU A 75 -18.02 25.79 15.75
CA LEU A 75 -17.17 26.41 14.74
C LEU A 75 -17.29 27.93 14.84
N ALA A 76 -16.16 28.63 14.82
CA ALA A 76 -16.12 30.08 14.95
C ALA A 76 -16.68 30.80 13.71
N ASP A 77 -16.65 30.14 12.55
CA ASP A 77 -16.94 30.74 11.25
C ASP A 77 -18.43 30.66 10.87
N MET A 78 -19.30 30.29 11.82
CA MET A 78 -20.75 30.27 11.60
C MET A 78 -21.31 31.69 11.70
N PRO A 79 -22.02 32.20 10.68
CA PRO A 79 -22.62 33.54 10.69
C PRO A 79 -23.72 33.71 11.74
#